data_AF-L7LF20-F1
#
_entry.id   AF-L7LF20-F1
#
_cell.length_a   1.000
_cell.length_b   1.000
_cell.length_c   1.000
_cell.angle_alpha   90.00
_cell.angle_beta   90.00
_cell.angle_gamma   90.00
#
_symmetry.space_group_name_H-M   'P 1'
#
loop_
_entity.id
_entity.type
_entity.pdbx_description
1 polymer ?
#
loop_
_entity_poly.entity_id
_entity_poly.type
_entity_poly.pdbx_seq_one_letter_code
_entity_poly.pdbx_strand_id
1 'polypeptide(L)'
;MAASVSLRSRVFAKAAIAQANATSVEQRAQVAHRAASDARAEAPVLTGEYRDGITVIVEGEDVTLSDTDETAIHKEYGTSDTPAHATLINAASRYGTYYGARPRGH
;
A
#
# COMPACT_ATOMS: atom_id res chain seq x y z
N MET A 1 -41.42 -31.65 27.03
CA MET A 1 -40.15 -30.95 27.32
C MET A 1 -39.45 -30.71 26.00
N ALA A 2 -39.13 -29.46 25.64
CA ALA A 2 -38.35 -29.14 24.45
C ALA A 2 -36.88 -28.97 24.85
N ALA A 3 -35.98 -29.71 24.21
CA ALA A 3 -34.54 -29.53 24.39
C ALA A 3 -34.07 -28.36 23.52
N SER A 4 -33.38 -27.39 24.13
CA SER A 4 -32.70 -26.31 23.43
C SER A 4 -31.19 -26.55 23.48
N VAL A 5 -30.53 -26.47 22.32
CA VAL A 5 -29.07 -26.54 22.20
C VAL A 5 -28.58 -25.18 21.71
N SER A 6 -27.68 -24.58 22.48
CA SER A 6 -26.97 -23.37 22.09
C SER A 6 -25.60 -23.75 21.51
N LEU A 7 -25.34 -23.29 20.28
CA LEU A 7 -24.06 -23.49 19.61
C LEU A 7 -23.35 -22.14 19.49
N ARG A 8 -22.17 -22.00 20.09
CA ARG A 8 -21.31 -20.82 19.94
C ARG A 8 -20.16 -21.17 18.99
N SER A 9 -20.05 -20.46 17.86
CA SER A 9 -18.86 -20.54 17.03
C SER A 9 -17.75 -19.67 17.64
N ARG A 10 -16.49 -20.13 17.56
CA ARG A 10 -15.30 -19.33 17.89
C ARG A 10 -14.61 -18.94 16.60
N VAL A 11 -14.35 -17.65 16.44
CA VAL A 11 -13.51 -17.13 15.36
C VAL A 11 -12.08 -17.03 15.87
N PHE A 12 -11.16 -17.73 15.21
CA PHE A 12 -9.74 -17.64 15.52
C PHE A 12 -9.12 -16.51 14.70
N ALA A 13 -8.79 -15.39 15.34
CA ALA A 13 -8.33 -14.18 14.66
C ALA A 13 -7.16 -14.42 13.69
N LYS A 14 -6.15 -15.22 14.08
CA LYS A 14 -5.02 -15.54 13.20
C LYS A 14 -5.43 -16.29 11.94
N ALA A 15 -6.31 -17.29 12.07
CA ALA A 15 -6.81 -18.04 10.93
C ALA A 15 -7.72 -17.18 10.05
N ALA A 16 -8.51 -16.30 10.65
CA ALA A 16 -9.35 -15.36 9.91
C ALA A 16 -8.53 -14.34 9.11
N ILE A 17 -7.45 -13.80 9.67
CA ILE A 17 -6.55 -12.87 8.98
C ILE A 17 -5.80 -13.59 7.85
N ALA A 18 -5.25 -14.77 8.11
CA ALA A 18 -4.57 -15.55 7.07
C ALA A 18 -5.53 -15.88 5.91
N GLN A 19 -6.75 -16.35 6.22
CA GLN A 19 -7.77 -16.60 5.21
C GLN A 19 -8.13 -15.33 4.44
N ALA A 20 -8.29 -14.20 5.12
CA ALA A 20 -8.60 -12.92 4.48
C ALA A 20 -7.47 -12.46 3.55
N ASN A 21 -6.21 -12.62 3.96
CA ASN A 21 -5.06 -12.28 3.12
C ASN A 21 -5.04 -13.15 1.86
N ALA A 22 -5.18 -14.47 2.02
CA ALA A 22 -5.20 -15.44 0.94
C ALA A 22 -6.34 -15.18 -0.07
N THR A 23 -7.54 -14.87 0.40
CA THR A 23 -8.70 -14.66 -0.49
C THR A 23 -8.75 -13.27 -1.12
N SER A 24 -8.05 -12.28 -0.54
CA SER A 24 -8.08 -10.89 -1.00
C SER A 24 -6.90 -10.48 -1.88
N VAL A 25 -5.96 -11.38 -2.19
CA VAL A 25 -4.73 -11.06 -2.95
C VAL A 25 -5.04 -10.31 -4.24
N GLU A 26 -5.96 -10.81 -5.05
CA GLU A 26 -6.32 -10.20 -6.34
C GLU A 26 -6.90 -8.79 -6.16
N GLN A 27 -7.82 -8.62 -5.19
CA GLN A 27 -8.43 -7.33 -4.90
C GLN A 27 -7.39 -6.33 -4.37
N ARG A 28 -6.48 -6.77 -3.50
CA ARG A 28 -5.37 -5.94 -3.01
C ARG A 28 -4.41 -5.56 -4.13
N ALA A 29 -4.11 -6.46 -5.06
CA ALA A 29 -3.30 -6.16 -6.23
C ALA A 29 -3.97 -5.12 -7.15
N GLN A 30 -5.27 -5.24 -7.39
CA GLN A 30 -6.02 -4.24 -8.16
C GLN A 30 -5.98 -2.86 -7.50
N VAL A 31 -6.13 -2.81 -6.17
CA VAL A 31 -6.01 -1.56 -5.40
C VAL A 31 -4.60 -0.99 -5.48
N ALA A 32 -3.56 -1.83 -5.33
CA ALA A 32 -2.17 -1.42 -5.46
C ALA A 32 -1.85 -0.87 -6.85
N HIS A 33 -2.40 -1.48 -7.92
CA HIS A 33 -2.24 -0.96 -9.29
C HIS A 33 -2.93 0.39 -9.49
N ARG A 34 -4.10 0.61 -8.89
CA ARG A 34 -4.76 1.94 -8.90
C ARG A 34 -3.91 2.98 -8.17
N ALA A 35 -3.42 2.64 -6.98
CA ALA A 35 -2.53 3.52 -6.22
C ALA A 35 -1.23 3.84 -6.99
N ALA A 36 -0.63 2.86 -7.67
CA ALA A 36 0.53 3.08 -8.54
C ALA A 36 0.22 4.03 -9.70
N SER A 37 -0.94 3.86 -10.35
CA SER A 37 -1.40 4.74 -11.42
C SER A 37 -1.56 6.18 -10.95
N ASP A 38 -2.20 6.38 -9.79
CA ASP A 38 -2.41 7.69 -9.20
C ASP A 38 -1.07 8.35 -8.80
N ALA A 39 -0.18 7.57 -8.18
CA ALA A 39 1.15 8.05 -7.82
C ALA A 39 1.94 8.50 -9.06
N ARG A 40 1.92 7.72 -10.15
CA ARG A 40 2.56 8.11 -11.41
C ARG A 40 1.91 9.36 -12.02
N ALA A 41 0.59 9.50 -11.94
CA ALA A 41 -0.09 10.69 -12.47
C ALA A 41 0.31 11.96 -11.72
N GLU A 42 0.47 11.87 -10.39
CA GLU A 42 0.80 12.99 -9.50
C GLU A 42 2.29 13.32 -9.45
N ALA A 43 3.14 12.35 -9.80
CA ALA A 43 4.58 12.54 -9.86
C ALA A 43 4.97 13.70 -10.79
N PRO A 44 5.87 14.62 -10.35
CA PRO A 44 6.35 15.72 -11.16
C PRO A 44 6.93 15.25 -12.50
N VAL A 45 6.46 15.85 -13.60
CA VAL A 45 6.84 15.47 -14.98
C VAL A 45 8.29 15.89 -15.32
N LEU A 46 8.88 16.79 -14.53
CA LEU A 46 10.12 17.50 -14.89
C LEU A 46 11.34 16.60 -15.13
N THR A 47 11.38 15.35 -14.65
CA THR A 47 12.50 14.43 -14.94
C THR A 47 12.11 13.07 -15.51
N GLY A 48 10.83 12.70 -15.61
CA GLY A 48 10.40 11.34 -16.03
C GLY A 48 10.74 10.24 -15.01
N GLU A 49 11.89 10.35 -14.35
CA GLU A 49 12.40 9.45 -13.31
C GLU A 49 11.41 9.26 -12.16
N TYR A 50 10.54 10.21 -11.83
CA TYR A 50 9.59 10.04 -10.71
C TYR A 50 8.47 9.02 -10.99
N ARG A 51 8.24 8.64 -12.25
CA ARG A 51 7.13 7.76 -12.66
C ARG A 51 7.56 6.32 -12.87
N ASP A 52 8.77 6.13 -13.36
CA ASP A 52 9.20 4.86 -13.94
C ASP A 52 9.59 3.83 -12.87
N GLY A 53 10.06 4.27 -11.69
CA GLY A 53 10.37 3.38 -10.58
C GLY A 53 9.16 2.83 -9.81
N ILE A 54 7.99 3.45 -9.93
CA ILE A 54 6.80 3.03 -9.18
C ILE A 54 6.26 1.71 -9.76
N THR A 55 6.11 0.68 -8.94
CA THR A 55 5.65 -0.64 -9.35
C THR A 55 4.84 -1.36 -8.26
N VAL A 56 4.17 -2.45 -8.63
CA VAL A 56 3.49 -3.34 -7.70
C VAL A 56 4.18 -4.69 -7.74
N ILE A 57 4.59 -5.17 -6.56
CA ILE A 57 5.20 -6.47 -6.36
C ILE A 57 4.17 -7.38 -5.69
N VAL A 58 3.91 -8.54 -6.29
CA VAL A 58 3.01 -9.56 -5.76
C VAL A 58 3.82 -10.84 -5.54
N GLU A 59 4.01 -11.21 -4.28
CA GLU A 59 4.78 -12.38 -3.85
C GLU A 59 3.91 -13.26 -2.95
N GLY A 60 3.30 -14.29 -3.54
CA GLY A 60 2.35 -15.14 -2.82
C GLY A 60 1.13 -14.34 -2.35
N GLU A 61 1.01 -14.14 -1.04
CA GLU A 61 -0.07 -13.35 -0.43
C GLU A 61 0.33 -11.90 -0.12
N ASP A 62 1.59 -11.54 -0.35
CA ASP A 62 2.10 -10.20 -0.11
C ASP A 62 1.95 -9.34 -1.35
N VAL A 63 1.29 -8.18 -1.18
CA VAL A 63 1.08 -7.19 -2.22
C VAL A 63 1.70 -5.89 -1.74
N THR A 64 2.72 -5.42 -2.44
CA THR A 64 3.51 -4.25 -2.05
C THR A 64 3.53 -3.24 -3.18
N LEU A 65 3.17 -1.99 -2.88
CA LEU A 65 3.43 -0.84 -3.73
C LEU A 65 4.84 -0.34 -3.42
N SER A 66 5.71 -0.28 -4.42
CA SER A 66 7.14 0.03 -4.27
C SER A 66 7.57 1.09 -5.28
N ASP A 67 8.64 1.81 -4.95
CA ASP A 67 9.41 2.61 -5.89
C ASP A 67 10.84 2.05 -5.90
N THR A 68 11.25 1.52 -7.06
CA THR A 68 12.53 0.84 -7.24
C THR A 68 13.69 1.78 -7.58
N ASP A 69 13.45 3.08 -7.69
CA ASP A 69 14.53 4.02 -7.96
C ASP A 69 15.46 4.18 -6.76
N GLU A 70 16.77 4.24 -7.03
CA GLU A 70 17.78 4.46 -5.98
C GLU A 70 17.56 5.78 -5.22
N THR A 71 16.92 6.75 -5.86
CA THR A 71 16.61 8.06 -5.29
C THR A 71 15.19 8.16 -4.72
N ALA A 72 14.39 7.09 -4.73
CA ALA A 72 12.99 7.07 -4.27
C ALA A 72 12.79 7.69 -2.88
N ILE A 73 13.71 7.43 -1.94
CA ILE A 73 13.63 8.00 -0.60
C ILE A 73 13.74 9.54 -0.61
N HIS A 74 14.59 10.10 -1.47
CA HIS A 74 14.73 11.54 -1.60
C HIS A 74 13.53 12.16 -2.32
N LYS A 75 12.92 11.43 -3.26
CA LYS A 75 11.68 11.85 -3.93
C LYS A 75 10.52 11.98 -2.94
N GLU A 76 10.37 10.99 -2.06
CA GLU A 76 9.29 10.94 -1.08
C GLU A 76 9.50 11.90 0.10
N TYR A 77 10.73 12.02 0.61
CA TYR A 77 11.02 12.76 1.85
C TYR A 77 11.77 14.08 1.66
N GLY A 78 12.19 14.41 0.43
CA GLY A 78 13.01 15.58 0.14
C GLY A 78 14.46 15.42 0.58
N THR A 79 15.26 16.45 0.30
CA THR A 79 16.65 16.61 0.75
C THR A 79 16.83 17.98 1.42
N SER A 80 18.06 18.37 1.72
CA SER A 80 18.37 19.76 2.11
C SER A 80 17.95 20.80 1.08
N ASP A 81 17.97 20.41 -0.20
CA ASP A 81 17.85 21.33 -1.34
C ASP A 81 16.59 21.09 -2.18
N THR A 82 15.82 20.04 -1.88
CA THR A 82 14.61 19.66 -2.61
C THR A 82 13.44 19.35 -1.66
N PRO A 83 12.22 19.83 -1.96
CA PRO A 83 11.05 19.57 -1.12
C PRO A 83 10.63 18.10 -1.20
N ALA A 84 9.96 17.62 -0.15
CA ALA A 84 9.32 16.31 -0.14
C ALA A 84 8.10 16.29 -1.06
N HIS A 85 8.02 15.33 -1.98
CA HIS A 85 6.82 15.18 -2.83
C HIS A 85 5.80 14.22 -2.22
N ALA A 86 6.25 13.24 -1.42
CA ALA A 86 5.40 12.26 -0.74
C ALA A 86 4.37 11.58 -1.66
N THR A 87 4.70 11.41 -2.95
CA THR A 87 3.76 11.02 -4.00
C THR A 87 3.21 9.61 -3.76
N LEU A 88 4.10 8.65 -3.52
CA LEU A 88 3.75 7.26 -3.24
C LEU A 88 2.99 7.15 -1.92
N ILE A 89 3.42 7.89 -0.89
CA ILE A 89 2.79 7.90 0.43
C ILE A 89 1.36 8.44 0.34
N ASN A 90 1.17 9.56 -0.35
CA ASN A 90 -0.12 10.21 -0.51
C ASN A 90 -1.09 9.34 -1.31
N ALA A 91 -0.61 8.74 -2.40
CA ALA A 91 -1.42 7.81 -3.21
C ALA A 91 -1.81 6.56 -2.40
N ALA A 92 -0.86 5.91 -1.73
CA ALA A 92 -1.12 4.73 -0.91
C ALA A 92 -2.13 5.01 0.21
N SER A 93 -2.02 6.17 0.86
CA SER A 93 -2.87 6.56 1.99
C SER A 93 -4.35 6.75 1.62
N ARG A 94 -4.68 6.94 0.34
CA ARG A 94 -6.08 7.03 -0.12
C ARG A 94 -6.79 5.69 -0.18
N TYR A 95 -6.02 4.61 -0.35
CA TYR A 95 -6.54 3.28 -0.62
C TYR A 95 -6.35 2.30 0.55
N GLY A 96 -5.58 2.68 1.55
CA GLY A 96 -5.37 1.85 2.73
C GLY A 96 -4.48 2.51 3.78
N THR A 97 -4.08 1.70 4.76
CA THR A 97 -3.20 2.15 5.84
C THR A 97 -1.75 2.11 5.39
N TYR A 98 -1.12 3.28 5.29
CA TYR A 98 0.32 3.39 5.08
C TYR A 98 1.10 3.10 6.38
N TYR A 99 2.10 2.23 6.30
CA TYR A 99 3.07 1.95 7.36
C TYR A 99 4.48 2.28 6.85
N GLY A 100 4.98 3.48 7.15
CA GLY A 100 6.33 3.93 6.82
C GLY A 100 6.62 5.29 7.44
N ALA A 101 7.76 5.89 7.11
CA ALA A 101 8.10 7.20 7.66
C ALA A 101 7.11 8.26 7.14
N ARG A 102 6.67 9.17 8.00
CA ARG A 102 5.82 10.29 7.58
C ARG A 102 6.72 11.44 7.13
N PRO A 103 6.43 12.10 6.00
CA PRO A 103 7.13 13.32 5.60
C PRO A 103 7.08 14.32 6.75
N ARG A 104 8.23 14.92 7.08
CA ARG A 104 8.26 16.03 8.04
C ARG A 104 7.56 17.20 7.35
N GLY A 105 6.43 17.61 7.92
CA GLY A 105 5.55 18.63 7.35
C GLY A 105 6.27 19.94 7.05
N HIS A 106 5.77 20.61 6.01
CA HIS A 106 5.93 22.03 5.76
C HIS A 106 5.28 22.86 6.88
#